data_AF-A0A3A5L0Z7-F1
#
_entry.id   AF-A0A3A5L0Z7-F1
#
_cell.length_a   1.000
_cell.length_b   1.000
_cell.length_c   1.000
_cell.angle_alpha   90.00
_cell.angle_beta   90.00
_cell.angle_gamma   90.00
#
_symmetry.space_group_name_H-M   'P 1'
#
loop_
_entity.id
_entity.type
_entity.pdbx_description
1 polymer ?
#
loop_
_entity_poly.entity_id
_entity_poly.type
_entity_poly.pdbx_seq_one_letter_code
_entity_poly.pdbx_strand_id
1 'polypeptide(L)'
;MNPFKKLLVTAISVLPVYAHADLTLYTTSWSMYGQNPYEYDGAYKNNQPYGQLKYVSNPDMVAQFNKADVVVWSFMQVWNSNDPEQAKYAIPKRWDGLMHFDDLWAELPLEGSWISNLPPETKAFLTFCKANEGACSAVQTNGNTGAKELFNYTDQKGVGQLNSFGAFINSNKFTAKRIIAIGGANTPENKAVSTATYDAIFANQDKFLNQLSAWMTNFKNLKGVDYDFEPPIDLQTGGQLPPDSRTLSDYKKLFNLIKASRSKLGKDAYISVTITVNKDYLTAIDQSVEGGWFKTIAPYVNSVNLMTYDLHGPWGHDSDPYTALHAYLIQPQSQHKDEFAINYGTDEITRQVLSFGMPKDKLQVGIAAYGRGYAGVEAGENVSQPGFEQPWTGASHFPAAYSNQDGMVPYNSIDKLIKDFGYQTYSVNAEDEEGNSVVAGAYLYSDKAKQFVGYQSPETVKALCTFVKKTQLKGAIMWSADTDLSVFNPNSLVAVYKQNCQ
;
A
#
# COMPACT_ATOMS: atom_id res chain seq x y z
N MET A 1 -71.22 18.77 -16.62
CA MET A 1 -70.53 18.19 -17.79
C MET A 1 -69.03 18.17 -17.48
N ASN A 2 -68.40 17.00 -17.67
CA ASN A 2 -66.99 16.61 -17.44
C ASN A 2 -65.94 17.59 -18.08
N PRO A 3 -64.61 17.51 -17.84
CA PRO A 3 -63.87 16.44 -17.13
C PRO A 3 -62.60 16.84 -16.30
N PHE A 4 -62.17 15.88 -15.48
CA PHE A 4 -60.78 15.46 -15.16
C PHE A 4 -59.62 16.47 -15.33
N LYS A 5 -58.99 16.84 -14.21
CA LYS A 5 -57.54 17.08 -14.13
C LYS A 5 -56.91 16.00 -13.25
N LYS A 6 -56.40 14.94 -13.90
CA LYS A 6 -55.44 14.01 -13.27
C LYS A 6 -54.13 14.80 -13.08
N LEU A 7 -53.70 14.99 -11.84
CA LEU A 7 -52.32 15.36 -11.53
C LEU A 7 -51.45 14.14 -11.87
N LEU A 8 -50.70 14.23 -12.97
CA LEU A 8 -49.60 13.31 -13.23
C LEU A 8 -48.45 13.72 -12.30
N VAL A 9 -48.27 12.99 -11.20
CA VAL A 9 -47.01 13.03 -10.46
C VAL A 9 -46.04 12.16 -11.23
N THR A 10 -45.25 12.79 -12.09
CA THR A 10 -44.11 12.12 -12.73
C THR A 10 -43.10 11.83 -11.62
N ALA A 11 -43.06 10.58 -11.16
CA ALA A 11 -41.93 10.10 -10.37
C ALA A 11 -40.69 10.20 -11.27
N ILE A 12 -39.90 11.24 -11.09
CA ILE A 12 -38.55 11.29 -11.63
C ILE A 12 -37.80 10.22 -10.85
N SER A 13 -37.67 9.04 -11.44
CA SER A 13 -36.64 8.10 -11.05
C SER A 13 -35.31 8.82 -11.28
N VAL A 14 -34.77 9.41 -10.22
CA VAL A 14 -33.37 9.79 -10.19
C VAL A 14 -32.63 8.47 -10.29
N LEU A 15 -32.27 8.08 -11.51
CA LEU A 15 -31.32 7.01 -11.75
C LEU A 15 -30.11 7.32 -10.85
N PRO A 16 -29.68 6.41 -9.98
CA PRO A 16 -28.51 6.67 -9.17
C PRO A 16 -27.37 6.96 -10.14
N VAL A 17 -26.89 8.20 -10.13
CA VAL A 17 -25.61 8.54 -10.74
C VAL A 17 -24.62 7.75 -9.91
N TYR A 18 -24.24 6.57 -10.39
CA TYR A 18 -23.19 5.79 -9.75
C TYR A 18 -21.97 6.69 -9.73
N ALA A 19 -21.58 7.13 -8.54
CA ALA A 19 -20.41 7.97 -8.35
C ALA A 19 -19.21 7.23 -8.95
N HIS A 20 -18.41 7.93 -9.75
CA HIS A 20 -17.11 7.44 -10.18
C HIS A 20 -16.31 7.04 -8.94
N ALA A 21 -15.97 5.76 -8.82
CA ALA A 21 -15.20 5.25 -7.69
C ALA A 21 -13.71 5.30 -8.02
N ASP A 22 -12.98 6.20 -7.38
CA ASP A 22 -11.57 6.45 -7.64
C ASP A 22 -10.72 5.19 -7.42
N LEU A 23 -9.60 5.09 -8.14
CA LEU A 23 -8.57 4.09 -7.92
C LEU A 23 -7.25 4.77 -7.55
N THR A 24 -6.76 4.48 -6.34
CA THR A 24 -5.42 4.85 -5.90
C THR A 24 -4.51 3.63 -6.02
N LEU A 25 -3.35 3.76 -6.67
CA LEU A 25 -2.37 2.68 -6.76
C LEU A 25 -1.13 3.01 -5.96
N TYR A 26 -0.78 2.15 -5.01
CA TYR A 26 0.57 2.14 -4.47
C TYR A 26 1.52 1.54 -5.49
N THR A 27 2.74 2.07 -5.50
CA THR A 27 3.83 1.45 -6.22
C THR A 27 5.12 1.56 -5.41
N THR A 28 5.83 0.44 -5.35
CA THR A 28 6.86 0.22 -4.36
C THR A 28 8.25 0.12 -4.99
N SER A 29 8.32 -0.20 -6.28
CA SER A 29 9.57 -0.48 -7.01
C SER A 29 10.39 -1.63 -6.40
N TRP A 30 9.73 -2.64 -5.80
CA TRP A 30 10.41 -3.75 -5.13
C TRP A 30 10.98 -4.78 -6.12
N SER A 31 12.22 -5.19 -5.87
CA SER A 31 12.85 -6.36 -6.50
C SER A 31 12.68 -7.65 -5.71
N MET A 32 12.26 -7.56 -4.45
CA MET A 32 12.05 -8.77 -3.64
C MET A 32 10.76 -9.53 -3.99
N TYR A 33 9.88 -8.98 -4.81
CA TYR A 33 8.72 -9.74 -5.32
C TYR A 33 9.08 -10.73 -6.43
N GLY A 34 10.32 -10.75 -6.92
CA GLY A 34 10.82 -11.80 -7.79
C GLY A 34 12.07 -11.38 -8.57
N GLN A 35 12.64 -12.29 -9.34
CA GLN A 35 13.90 -12.03 -10.08
C GLN A 35 13.85 -10.87 -11.12
N ASN A 36 12.66 -10.36 -11.45
CA ASN A 36 12.47 -9.29 -12.43
C ASN A 36 11.68 -8.14 -11.79
N PRO A 37 12.35 -7.10 -11.25
CA PRO A 37 11.68 -5.95 -10.65
C PRO A 37 10.77 -5.25 -11.67
N TYR A 38 9.69 -4.63 -11.19
CA TYR A 38 8.81 -3.82 -12.02
C TYR A 38 9.46 -2.46 -12.31
N GLU A 39 10.05 -2.33 -13.51
CA GLU A 39 10.85 -1.16 -13.86
C GLU A 39 10.00 -0.01 -14.41
N TYR A 40 10.32 1.23 -14.04
CA TYR A 40 9.59 2.41 -14.52
C TYR A 40 10.08 2.84 -15.90
N ASP A 41 9.16 3.13 -16.81
CA ASP A 41 9.47 3.74 -18.11
C ASP A 41 10.22 5.05 -17.92
N GLY A 42 11.40 5.15 -18.53
CA GLY A 42 12.31 6.28 -18.37
C GLY A 42 13.30 6.14 -17.21
N ALA A 43 13.19 5.11 -16.37
CA ALA A 43 14.24 4.77 -15.41
C ALA A 43 15.41 4.08 -16.14
N TYR A 44 16.51 3.84 -15.44
CA TYR A 44 17.61 3.02 -15.94
C TYR A 44 17.48 1.59 -15.43
N LYS A 45 17.80 0.63 -16.29
CA LYS A 45 17.71 -0.80 -15.96
C LYS A 45 18.60 -1.14 -14.77
N ASN A 46 18.02 -1.78 -13.76
CA ASN A 46 18.74 -2.19 -12.56
C ASN A 46 19.70 -3.35 -12.87
N ASN A 47 20.68 -3.60 -11.99
CA ASN A 47 21.65 -4.69 -12.11
C ASN A 47 22.51 -4.69 -13.40
N GLN A 48 22.55 -3.57 -14.14
CA GLN A 48 23.51 -3.38 -15.23
C GLN A 48 24.77 -2.68 -14.72
N PRO A 49 25.96 -3.01 -15.23
CA PRO A 49 27.15 -2.22 -14.94
C PRO A 49 26.94 -0.75 -15.32
N TYR A 50 27.48 0.16 -14.50
CA TYR A 50 27.45 1.59 -14.81
C TYR A 50 28.14 1.86 -16.16
N GLY A 51 27.60 2.82 -16.93
CA GLY A 51 28.04 3.08 -18.32
C GLY A 51 27.42 2.14 -19.38
N GLN A 52 26.79 1.04 -18.97
CA GLN A 52 25.96 0.17 -19.81
C GLN A 52 24.47 0.26 -19.48
N LEU A 53 24.11 1.21 -18.59
CA LEU A 53 22.72 1.47 -18.23
C LEU A 53 21.91 1.85 -19.47
N LYS A 54 20.79 1.15 -19.67
CA LYS A 54 19.83 1.43 -20.73
C LYS A 54 18.55 1.99 -20.12
N TYR A 55 17.95 2.97 -20.79
CA TYR A 55 16.60 3.40 -20.45
C TYR A 55 15.62 2.23 -20.56
N VAL A 56 14.82 2.08 -19.53
CA VAL A 56 13.69 1.17 -19.48
C VAL A 56 12.57 1.75 -20.33
N SER A 57 12.00 0.92 -21.21
CA SER A 57 10.70 1.20 -21.80
C SER A 57 9.70 0.22 -21.21
N ASN A 58 8.72 0.74 -20.49
CA ASN A 58 7.67 -0.05 -19.85
C ASN A 58 6.29 0.52 -20.21
N PRO A 59 5.80 0.23 -21.44
CA PRO A 59 4.50 0.73 -21.89
C PRO A 59 3.34 0.13 -21.08
N ASP A 60 3.53 -1.05 -20.49
CA ASP A 60 2.52 -1.69 -19.64
C ASP A 60 2.31 -0.91 -18.34
N MET A 61 3.40 -0.51 -17.67
CA MET A 61 3.32 0.34 -16.49
C MET A 61 2.64 1.68 -16.77
N VAL A 62 3.00 2.32 -17.89
CA VAL A 62 2.33 3.56 -18.31
C VAL A 62 0.84 3.34 -18.51
N ALA A 63 0.44 2.24 -19.16
CA ALA A 63 -0.95 1.91 -19.37
C ALA A 63 -1.69 1.64 -18.04
N GLN A 64 -1.06 0.93 -17.11
CA GLN A 64 -1.62 0.58 -15.81
C GLN A 64 -1.80 1.81 -14.92
N PHE A 65 -0.79 2.67 -14.82
CA PHE A 65 -0.87 3.90 -14.03
C PHE A 65 -1.90 4.88 -14.59
N ASN A 66 -2.09 4.89 -15.92
CA ASN A 66 -3.14 5.69 -16.56
C ASN A 66 -4.56 5.16 -16.35
N LYS A 67 -4.74 4.02 -15.67
CA LYS A 67 -6.05 3.59 -15.16
C LYS A 67 -6.36 4.15 -13.78
N ALA A 68 -5.38 4.69 -13.07
CA ALA A 68 -5.53 5.22 -11.73
C ALA A 68 -5.89 6.71 -11.75
N ASP A 69 -6.59 7.15 -10.71
CA ASP A 69 -6.82 8.57 -10.41
C ASP A 69 -5.62 9.16 -9.67
N VAL A 70 -4.99 8.35 -8.82
CA VAL A 70 -3.84 8.68 -7.99
C VAL A 70 -2.85 7.52 -8.01
N VAL A 71 -1.57 7.83 -8.17
CA VAL A 71 -0.46 6.88 -7.98
C VAL A 71 0.42 7.39 -6.86
N VAL A 72 0.69 6.51 -5.89
CA VAL A 72 1.44 6.78 -4.68
C VAL A 72 2.80 6.09 -4.78
N TRP A 73 3.86 6.88 -4.81
CA TRP A 73 5.23 6.38 -4.74
C TRP A 73 5.60 6.14 -3.27
N SER A 74 5.91 4.89 -2.90
CA SER A 74 6.14 4.54 -1.50
C SER A 74 7.59 4.66 -1.01
N PHE A 75 7.66 4.78 0.34
CA PHE A 75 8.81 4.67 1.27
C PHE A 75 9.79 5.82 1.33
N MET A 76 9.27 7.04 1.31
CA MET A 76 10.02 8.13 1.91
C MET A 76 10.00 7.94 3.44
N GLN A 77 11.17 8.03 4.08
CA GLN A 77 11.28 8.07 5.54
C GLN A 77 11.81 9.42 5.99
N VAL A 78 11.89 9.63 7.29
CA VAL A 78 12.37 10.88 7.88
C VAL A 78 13.51 10.58 8.84
N TRP A 79 14.61 11.32 8.70
CA TRP A 79 15.80 11.12 9.53
C TRP A 79 15.47 11.32 11.00
N ASN A 80 15.95 10.39 11.82
CA ASN A 80 15.85 10.38 13.26
C ASN A 80 17.19 9.95 13.87
N SER A 81 18.07 10.88 14.18
CA SER A 81 19.37 10.55 14.79
C SER A 81 19.26 9.94 16.20
N ASN A 82 18.09 9.99 16.83
CA ASN A 82 17.83 9.35 18.12
C ASN A 82 17.30 7.92 17.98
N ASP A 83 16.88 7.51 16.78
CA ASP A 83 16.55 6.12 16.50
C ASP A 83 17.82 5.26 16.60
N PRO A 84 17.87 4.22 17.47
CA PRO A 84 19.05 3.36 17.61
C PRO A 84 19.54 2.76 16.28
N GLU A 85 18.62 2.46 15.36
CA GLU A 85 18.99 1.87 14.07
C GLU A 85 19.66 2.87 13.12
N GLN A 86 19.30 4.15 13.21
CA GLN A 86 19.95 5.21 12.43
C GLN A 86 21.21 5.76 13.12
N ALA A 87 21.24 5.81 14.45
CA ALA A 87 22.33 6.38 15.23
C ALA A 87 23.70 5.76 14.90
N LYS A 88 23.74 4.49 14.50
CA LYS A 88 24.96 3.76 14.11
C LYS A 88 25.63 4.29 12.83
N TYR A 89 24.93 5.08 12.03
CA TYR A 89 25.44 5.62 10.76
C TYR A 89 25.93 7.07 10.85
N ALA A 90 26.06 7.60 12.08
CA ALA A 90 26.53 8.97 12.34
C ALA A 90 25.75 10.04 11.55
N ILE A 91 24.43 9.85 11.42
CA ILE A 91 23.54 10.81 10.76
C ILE A 91 23.67 12.18 11.44
N PRO A 92 23.92 13.27 10.71
CA PRO A 92 23.98 14.60 11.29
C PRO A 92 22.67 14.96 12.00
N LYS A 93 22.70 15.33 13.28
CA LYS A 93 21.49 15.76 14.03
C LYS A 93 20.70 16.87 13.33
N ARG A 94 21.39 17.74 12.61
CA ARG A 94 20.77 18.79 11.78
C ARG A 94 19.90 18.24 10.65
N TRP A 95 19.91 16.93 10.37
CA TRP A 95 19.03 16.28 9.41
C TRP A 95 17.74 15.76 10.02
N ASP A 96 17.62 15.68 11.36
CA ASP A 96 16.41 15.21 12.02
C ASP A 96 15.16 15.94 11.51
N GLY A 97 14.13 15.19 11.11
CA GLY A 97 12.91 15.77 10.52
C GLY A 97 12.98 16.07 9.02
N LEU A 98 14.09 15.77 8.34
CA LEU A 98 14.17 15.83 6.88
C LEU A 98 13.82 14.48 6.26
N MET A 99 12.97 14.51 5.25
CA MET A 99 12.67 13.38 4.38
C MET A 99 13.92 12.91 3.64
N HIS A 100 14.01 11.61 3.45
CA HIS A 100 15.01 10.94 2.64
C HIS A 100 14.42 9.71 1.96
N PHE A 101 15.11 9.25 0.93
CA PHE A 101 14.82 7.93 0.38
C PHE A 101 15.27 6.89 1.39
N ASP A 102 14.34 6.05 1.80
CA ASP A 102 14.71 4.88 2.56
C ASP A 102 15.09 3.77 1.60
N ASP A 103 16.16 3.10 1.97
CA ASP A 103 16.77 2.12 1.13
C ASP A 103 17.23 0.94 1.98
N LEU A 104 16.24 0.25 2.52
CA LEU A 104 16.49 -1.04 3.12
C LEU A 104 16.69 -2.14 2.04
N TRP A 105 16.45 -1.88 0.74
CA TRP A 105 16.25 -2.93 -0.28
C TRP A 105 16.62 -2.61 -1.75
N ALA A 106 17.21 -1.46 -2.07
CA ALA A 106 17.39 -1.03 -3.45
C ALA A 106 18.46 -1.80 -4.19
N GLU A 107 18.10 -2.05 -5.44
CA GLU A 107 18.97 -2.53 -6.49
C GLU A 107 19.83 -1.37 -6.98
N LEU A 108 20.93 -1.12 -6.28
CA LEU A 108 21.99 -0.34 -6.89
C LEU A 108 22.57 -1.12 -8.08
N PRO A 109 22.94 -0.43 -9.18
CA PRO A 109 23.71 -1.04 -10.24
C PRO A 109 25.07 -1.53 -9.71
N LEU A 110 25.54 -2.67 -10.23
CA LEU A 110 26.58 -3.54 -9.64
C LEU A 110 27.96 -2.90 -9.39
N GLU A 111 28.29 -1.74 -9.97
CA GLU A 111 29.64 -1.16 -9.87
C GLU A 111 29.65 0.37 -9.93
N GLY A 112 29.42 1.04 -8.80
CA GLY A 112 29.47 2.50 -8.69
C GLY A 112 30.83 3.08 -9.13
N SER A 113 30.95 3.49 -10.39
CA SER A 113 32.13 4.23 -10.86
C SER A 113 31.78 5.27 -11.94
N TRP A 114 32.01 6.53 -11.57
CA TRP A 114 32.38 7.71 -12.36
C TRP A 114 31.97 7.75 -13.85
N ILE A 115 30.70 8.02 -14.14
CA ILE A 115 30.25 8.25 -15.52
C ILE A 115 30.59 9.68 -16.01
N SER A 116 30.87 9.84 -17.29
CA SER A 116 30.88 11.13 -17.98
C SER A 116 29.55 11.31 -18.72
N ASN A 117 28.91 12.47 -18.53
CA ASN A 117 27.56 12.87 -18.95
C ASN A 117 26.40 12.17 -18.23
N LEU A 118 25.77 12.91 -17.32
CA LEU A 118 24.58 12.48 -16.59
C LEU A 118 23.31 12.74 -17.42
N PRO A 119 22.26 11.91 -17.24
CA PRO A 119 20.92 12.21 -17.74
C PRO A 119 20.44 13.60 -17.27
N PRO A 120 19.64 14.34 -18.07
CA PRO A 120 19.13 15.65 -17.68
C PRO A 120 18.35 15.64 -16.35
N GLU A 121 17.57 14.60 -16.10
CA GLU A 121 16.80 14.37 -14.87
C GLU A 121 17.73 14.25 -13.66
N THR A 122 18.87 13.56 -13.83
CA THR A 122 19.89 13.43 -12.80
C THR A 122 20.53 14.77 -12.45
N LYS A 123 20.73 15.69 -13.41
CA LYS A 123 21.27 17.03 -13.12
C LYS A 123 20.28 17.89 -12.32
N ALA A 124 19.00 17.86 -12.67
CA ALA A 124 17.96 18.56 -11.92
C ALA A 124 17.87 18.01 -10.49
N PHE A 125 17.94 16.68 -10.35
CA PHE A 125 17.93 16.01 -9.06
C PHE A 125 19.16 16.38 -8.22
N LEU A 126 20.37 16.30 -8.76
CA LEU A 126 21.58 16.71 -8.05
C LEU A 126 21.57 18.20 -7.64
N THR A 127 20.97 19.06 -8.46
CA THR A 127 20.78 20.48 -8.11
C THR A 127 19.84 20.63 -6.93
N PHE A 128 18.72 19.90 -6.96
CA PHE A 128 17.77 19.80 -5.86
C PHE A 128 18.45 19.27 -4.58
N CYS A 129 19.22 18.19 -4.67
CA CYS A 129 19.95 17.59 -3.55
C CYS A 129 20.96 18.55 -2.92
N LYS A 130 21.72 19.28 -3.74
CA LYS A 130 22.68 20.28 -3.24
C LYS A 130 22.00 21.43 -2.51
N ALA A 131 20.76 21.75 -2.87
CA ALA A 131 19.95 22.76 -2.22
C ALA A 131 19.13 22.23 -1.02
N ASN A 132 19.03 20.90 -0.85
CA ASN A 132 18.20 20.25 0.15
C ASN A 132 19.00 19.17 0.88
N GLU A 133 19.62 19.55 1.99
CA GLU A 133 20.46 18.66 2.79
C GLU A 133 19.69 17.43 3.27
N GLY A 134 20.36 16.27 3.32
CA GLY A 134 19.78 15.00 3.78
C GLY A 134 18.71 14.39 2.86
N ALA A 135 18.15 15.17 1.92
CA ALA A 135 17.08 14.73 1.00
C ALA A 135 17.52 13.61 0.04
N CYS A 136 18.81 13.61 -0.27
CA CYS A 136 19.43 12.67 -1.21
C CYS A 136 20.53 11.90 -0.51
N SER A 137 20.21 11.38 0.66
CA SER A 137 21.05 10.41 1.36
C SER A 137 20.20 9.21 1.75
N ALA A 138 20.82 8.05 1.86
CA ALA A 138 20.16 6.83 2.31
C ALA A 138 21.17 5.93 2.97
N VAL A 139 20.73 5.08 3.90
CA VAL A 139 21.54 3.97 4.39
C VAL A 139 21.39 2.84 3.39
N GLN A 140 22.45 2.39 2.73
CA GLN A 140 22.37 1.30 1.75
C GLN A 140 23.44 0.25 2.02
N THR A 141 23.25 -0.96 1.49
CA THR A 141 24.30 -1.98 1.46
C THR A 141 25.30 -1.67 0.34
N ASN A 142 26.57 -1.48 0.69
CA ASN A 142 27.65 -1.33 -0.27
C ASN A 142 27.89 -2.65 -1.02
N GLY A 143 27.77 -2.65 -2.34
CA GLY A 143 27.92 -3.86 -3.16
C GLY A 143 29.32 -4.49 -3.15
N ASN A 144 30.37 -3.74 -2.80
CA ASN A 144 31.74 -4.25 -2.71
C ASN A 144 32.06 -4.84 -1.34
N THR A 145 31.58 -4.21 -0.27
CA THR A 145 31.92 -4.61 1.11
C THR A 145 30.84 -5.44 1.79
N GLY A 146 29.61 -5.41 1.27
CA GLY A 146 28.42 -5.99 1.89
C GLY A 146 27.96 -5.25 3.16
N ALA A 147 28.62 -4.15 3.55
CA ALA A 147 28.29 -3.40 4.75
C ALA A 147 27.19 -2.36 4.45
N LYS A 148 26.27 -2.15 5.39
CA LYS A 148 25.37 -0.99 5.33
C LYS A 148 26.14 0.29 5.70
N GLU A 149 26.01 1.35 4.92
CA GLU A 149 26.65 2.65 5.16
C GLU A 149 25.76 3.81 4.71
N LEU A 150 26.05 5.03 5.20
CA LEU A 150 25.36 6.24 4.77
C LEU A 150 25.90 6.70 3.42
N PHE A 151 25.08 6.59 2.38
CA PHE A 151 25.37 7.09 1.05
C PHE A 151 24.82 8.51 0.89
N ASN A 152 25.62 9.39 0.30
CA ASN A 152 25.17 10.69 -0.18
C ASN A 152 25.18 10.70 -1.71
N TYR A 153 24.00 10.78 -2.32
CA TYR A 153 23.86 10.73 -3.77
C TYR A 153 24.40 11.98 -4.47
N THR A 154 24.69 13.08 -3.75
CA THR A 154 25.34 14.25 -4.36
C THR A 154 26.74 13.97 -4.88
N ASP A 155 27.38 12.95 -4.32
CA ASP A 155 28.78 12.61 -4.57
C ASP A 155 28.92 11.45 -5.57
N GLN A 156 27.78 10.86 -5.95
CA GLN A 156 27.70 9.70 -6.82
C GLN A 156 27.08 10.04 -8.17
N LYS A 157 27.61 9.45 -9.25
CA LYS A 157 27.07 9.58 -10.61
C LYS A 157 26.09 8.47 -10.98
N GLY A 158 25.45 7.89 -9.96
CA GLY A 158 24.58 6.75 -10.06
C GLY A 158 23.48 6.82 -9.01
N VAL A 159 22.25 6.57 -9.43
CA VAL A 159 21.05 7.03 -8.72
C VAL A 159 20.01 5.91 -8.78
N GLY A 160 20.01 4.98 -7.80
CA GLY A 160 19.13 3.79 -7.75
C GLY A 160 17.63 4.11 -7.74
N GLN A 161 16.95 4.02 -6.59
CA GLN A 161 15.53 4.42 -6.44
C GLN A 161 15.24 5.84 -6.95
N LEU A 162 16.26 6.70 -6.92
CA LEU A 162 16.23 8.04 -7.49
C LEU A 162 15.95 8.09 -8.99
N ASN A 163 16.43 7.12 -9.78
CA ASN A 163 16.10 7.02 -11.20
C ASN A 163 14.62 6.69 -11.39
N SER A 164 14.11 5.74 -10.61
CA SER A 164 12.72 5.32 -10.71
C SER A 164 11.78 6.45 -10.24
N PHE A 165 12.10 7.13 -9.12
CA PHE A 165 11.39 8.32 -8.68
C PHE A 165 11.48 9.45 -9.71
N GLY A 166 12.67 9.69 -10.26
CA GLY A 166 12.91 10.68 -11.32
C GLY A 166 12.07 10.41 -12.57
N ALA A 167 11.99 9.16 -13.01
CA ALA A 167 11.17 8.72 -14.12
C ALA A 167 9.67 8.90 -13.82
N PHE A 168 9.24 8.46 -12.63
CA PHE A 168 7.88 8.62 -12.14
C PHE A 168 7.45 10.08 -12.12
N ILE A 169 8.28 10.97 -11.57
CA ILE A 169 7.90 12.36 -11.35
C ILE A 169 8.09 13.25 -12.58
N ASN A 170 9.08 12.98 -13.44
CA ASN A 170 9.30 13.82 -14.62
C ASN A 170 8.52 13.36 -15.86
N SER A 171 8.02 12.12 -15.88
CA SER A 171 7.25 11.60 -17.02
C SER A 171 6.01 12.46 -17.30
N ASN A 172 5.81 12.75 -18.58
CA ASN A 172 4.60 13.39 -19.12
C ASN A 172 3.58 12.38 -19.64
N LYS A 173 3.89 11.08 -19.56
CA LYS A 173 3.03 9.99 -20.04
C LYS A 173 1.92 9.63 -19.05
N PHE A 174 2.08 9.99 -17.77
CA PHE A 174 1.10 9.71 -16.72
C PHE A 174 0.04 10.80 -16.63
N THR A 175 -1.23 10.40 -16.66
CA THR A 175 -2.38 11.29 -16.43
C THR A 175 -2.79 11.33 -14.96
N ALA A 176 -2.49 10.28 -14.20
CA ALA A 176 -2.82 10.18 -12.78
C ALA A 176 -2.11 11.25 -11.94
N LYS A 177 -2.75 11.66 -10.82
CA LYS A 177 -2.09 12.50 -9.82
C LYS A 177 -1.01 11.68 -9.15
N ARG A 178 0.19 12.24 -8.98
CA ARG A 178 1.32 11.55 -8.39
C ARG A 178 1.59 12.11 -7.01
N ILE A 179 1.62 11.27 -6.00
CA ILE A 179 1.94 11.64 -4.62
C ILE A 179 3.05 10.72 -4.08
N ILE A 180 3.64 11.10 -2.95
CA ILE A 180 4.61 10.26 -2.22
C ILE A 180 3.98 9.77 -0.91
N ALA A 181 4.23 8.53 -0.52
CA ALA A 181 3.90 8.05 0.82
C ALA A 181 5.09 8.19 1.77
N ILE A 182 4.80 8.60 3.00
CA ILE A 182 5.75 8.70 4.10
C ILE A 182 5.42 7.64 5.16
N GLY A 183 6.41 6.85 5.58
CA GLY A 183 6.23 5.77 6.55
C GLY A 183 6.15 4.39 5.90
N GLY A 184 5.02 3.70 6.03
CA GLY A 184 4.82 2.31 5.60
C GLY A 184 5.08 1.29 6.71
N ALA A 185 5.21 0.00 6.36
CA ALA A 185 5.15 -1.08 7.34
C ALA A 185 6.26 -1.08 8.39
N ASN A 186 5.87 -1.39 9.63
CA ASN A 186 6.81 -1.83 10.67
C ASN A 186 6.98 -3.35 10.53
N THR A 187 8.24 -3.82 10.49
CA THR A 187 8.56 -5.25 10.48
C THR A 187 9.67 -5.57 11.48
N PRO A 188 9.81 -6.83 11.93
CA PRO A 188 10.96 -7.25 12.73
C PRO A 188 12.31 -6.94 12.09
N GLU A 189 12.40 -6.97 10.76
CA GLU A 189 13.62 -6.71 9.99
C GLU A 189 13.95 -5.21 9.94
N ASN A 190 12.94 -4.35 9.79
CA ASN A 190 13.15 -2.90 9.71
C ASN A 190 13.09 -2.18 11.05
N LYS A 191 12.82 -2.90 12.16
CA LYS A 191 12.85 -2.39 13.54
C LYS A 191 11.91 -1.22 13.79
N ALA A 192 10.69 -1.31 13.24
CA ALA A 192 9.63 -0.32 13.39
C ALA A 192 9.96 1.06 12.78
N VAL A 193 10.43 1.05 11.54
CA VAL A 193 10.82 2.26 10.78
C VAL A 193 9.72 3.32 10.70
N SER A 194 8.44 2.92 10.55
CA SER A 194 7.29 3.84 10.50
C SER A 194 7.19 4.64 11.79
N THR A 195 7.30 3.94 12.92
CA THR A 195 7.22 4.54 14.25
C THR A 195 8.32 5.60 14.42
N ALA A 196 9.57 5.26 14.06
CA ALA A 196 10.70 6.17 14.16
C ALA A 196 10.57 7.39 13.23
N THR A 197 10.05 7.19 12.01
CA THR A 197 9.78 8.25 11.03
C THR A 197 8.75 9.24 11.56
N TYR A 198 7.62 8.77 12.08
CA TYR A 198 6.59 9.66 12.59
C TYR A 198 7.00 10.36 13.88
N ASP A 199 7.76 9.70 14.77
CA ASP A 199 8.35 10.38 15.93
C ASP A 199 9.24 11.56 15.51
N ALA A 200 10.05 11.39 14.45
CA ALA A 200 10.87 12.47 13.90
C ALA A 200 10.05 13.59 13.26
N ILE A 201 8.99 13.25 12.53
CA ILE A 201 8.06 14.23 11.94
C ILE A 201 7.38 15.04 13.05
N PHE A 202 6.84 14.37 14.07
CA PHE A 202 6.14 15.04 15.16
C PHE A 202 7.07 15.97 15.94
N ALA A 203 8.32 15.58 16.16
CA ALA A 203 9.32 16.42 16.81
C ALA A 203 9.79 17.61 15.94
N ASN A 204 9.68 17.51 14.62
CA ASN A 204 10.27 18.48 13.67
C ASN A 204 9.27 18.93 12.58
N GLN A 205 7.98 19.06 12.94
CA GLN A 205 6.88 19.23 11.98
C GLN A 205 7.12 20.34 10.95
N ASP A 206 7.50 21.54 11.39
CA ASP A 206 7.71 22.68 10.49
C ASP A 206 8.82 22.43 9.48
N LYS A 207 9.88 21.75 9.91
CA LYS A 207 11.03 21.42 9.08
C LYS A 207 10.65 20.39 8.02
N PHE A 208 9.95 19.33 8.42
CA PHE A 208 9.39 18.34 7.51
C PHE A 208 8.46 18.99 6.47
N LEU A 209 7.50 19.82 6.90
CA LEU A 209 6.54 20.47 6.01
C LEU A 209 7.18 21.51 5.07
N ASN A 210 8.20 22.24 5.54
CA ASN A 210 8.98 23.14 4.71
C ASN A 210 9.71 22.38 3.60
N GLN A 211 10.32 21.25 3.92
CA GLN A 211 11.00 20.43 2.93
C GLN A 211 10.00 19.80 1.96
N LEU A 212 8.91 19.19 2.43
CA LEU A 212 7.87 18.64 1.57
C LEU A 212 7.29 19.68 0.59
N SER A 213 7.04 20.89 1.08
CA SER A 213 6.62 22.02 0.25
C SER A 213 7.68 22.38 -0.82
N ALA A 214 8.97 22.33 -0.48
CA ALA A 214 10.06 22.58 -1.42
C ALA A 214 10.14 21.49 -2.51
N TRP A 215 9.95 20.22 -2.15
CA TRP A 215 9.86 19.11 -3.10
C TRP A 215 8.70 19.30 -4.08
N MET A 216 7.49 19.60 -3.59
CA MET A 216 6.32 19.84 -4.44
C MET A 216 6.49 21.07 -5.35
N THR A 217 7.19 22.10 -4.86
CA THR A 217 7.49 23.29 -5.66
C THR A 217 8.49 22.98 -6.78
N ASN A 218 9.51 22.18 -6.48
CA ASN A 218 10.55 21.80 -7.45
C ASN A 218 10.04 20.79 -8.49
N PHE A 219 9.36 19.74 -8.03
CA PHE A 219 8.83 18.68 -8.86
C PHE A 219 7.36 18.93 -9.17
N LYS A 220 7.09 19.69 -10.25
CA LYS A 220 5.73 20.17 -10.60
C LYS A 220 4.66 19.09 -10.72
N ASN A 221 5.06 17.85 -10.99
CA ASN A 221 4.17 16.71 -11.12
C ASN A 221 3.91 16.00 -9.78
N LEU A 222 4.64 16.34 -8.72
CA LEU A 222 4.36 15.91 -7.36
C LEU A 222 3.18 16.72 -6.82
N LYS A 223 2.05 16.05 -6.67
CA LYS A 223 0.77 16.68 -6.36
C LYS A 223 0.39 16.56 -4.89
N GLY A 224 1.18 15.90 -4.05
CA GLY A 224 0.86 15.77 -2.65
C GLY A 224 1.55 14.61 -1.94
N VAL A 225 0.92 14.17 -0.85
CA VAL A 225 1.48 13.25 0.14
C VAL A 225 0.41 12.29 0.66
N ASP A 226 0.80 11.05 0.87
CA ASP A 226 0.09 10.08 1.70
C ASP A 226 0.85 9.89 3.01
N TYR A 227 0.13 9.97 4.13
CA TYR A 227 0.64 9.64 5.45
C TYR A 227 0.32 8.19 5.76
N ASP A 228 1.27 7.30 5.49
CA ASP A 228 1.14 5.88 5.77
C ASP A 228 1.67 5.57 7.18
N PHE A 229 0.85 5.90 8.18
CA PHE A 229 1.22 5.77 9.60
C PHE A 229 0.80 4.42 10.15
N GLU A 230 1.75 3.50 10.18
CA GLU A 230 1.51 2.14 10.64
C GLU A 230 1.79 1.97 12.14
N PRO A 231 0.95 1.18 12.83
CA PRO A 231 0.98 1.01 14.27
C PRO A 231 2.26 0.31 14.75
N PRO A 232 2.68 0.52 16.01
CA PRO A 232 3.76 -0.26 16.62
C PRO A 232 3.48 -1.77 16.56
N ILE A 233 4.55 -2.55 16.40
CA ILE A 233 4.52 -4.02 16.37
C ILE A 233 5.36 -4.60 17.50
N ASP A 234 5.08 -5.85 17.84
CA ASP A 234 6.02 -6.70 18.56
C ASP A 234 7.20 -7.04 17.62
N LEU A 235 8.42 -6.69 18.03
CA LEU A 235 9.61 -6.89 17.19
C LEU A 235 10.09 -8.35 17.11
N GLN A 236 9.51 -9.26 17.90
CA GLN A 236 9.79 -10.69 17.84
C GLN A 236 8.81 -11.40 16.89
N THR A 237 7.52 -11.07 16.99
CA THR A 237 6.47 -11.76 16.22
C THR A 237 6.05 -11.01 14.96
N GLY A 238 6.28 -9.70 14.89
CA GLY A 238 5.76 -8.83 13.83
C GLY A 238 4.28 -8.45 13.99
N GLY A 239 3.59 -8.98 15.01
CA GLY A 239 2.19 -8.68 15.27
C GLY A 239 1.96 -7.25 15.73
N GLN A 240 0.86 -6.64 15.29
CA GLN A 240 0.43 -5.32 15.77
C GLN A 240 0.22 -5.36 17.30
N LEU A 241 0.86 -4.43 18.02
CA LEU A 241 0.61 -4.27 19.47
C LEU A 241 -0.80 -3.71 19.69
N PRO A 242 -1.49 -4.00 20.80
CA PRO A 242 -2.78 -3.38 21.13
C PRO A 242 -2.69 -1.85 21.26
N PRO A 243 -3.79 -1.11 21.01
CA PRO A 243 -3.78 0.33 21.17
C PRO A 243 -3.65 0.71 22.64
N ASP A 244 -2.92 1.80 22.88
CA ASP A 244 -2.59 2.28 24.22
C ASP A 244 -2.65 3.82 24.29
N SER A 245 -2.24 4.40 25.42
CA SER A 245 -2.20 5.86 25.58
C SER A 245 -1.31 6.58 24.54
N ARG A 246 -0.24 5.91 24.07
CA ARG A 246 0.61 6.44 23.01
C ARG A 246 -0.17 6.52 21.70
N THR A 247 -0.96 5.50 21.38
CA THR A 247 -1.80 5.46 20.17
C THR A 247 -2.70 6.70 20.10
N LEU A 248 -3.42 7.04 21.18
CA LEU A 248 -4.25 8.25 21.22
C LEU A 248 -3.42 9.53 21.02
N SER A 249 -2.27 9.62 21.68
CA SER A 249 -1.35 10.77 21.53
C SER A 249 -0.86 10.92 20.09
N ASP A 250 -0.44 9.84 19.46
CA ASP A 250 0.20 9.87 18.15
C ASP A 250 -0.80 10.15 17.03
N TYR A 251 -2.02 9.60 17.09
CA TYR A 251 -3.08 9.96 16.15
C TYR A 251 -3.59 11.41 16.32
N LYS A 252 -3.51 11.97 17.53
CA LYS A 252 -3.72 13.42 17.75
C LYS A 252 -2.62 14.26 17.12
N LYS A 253 -1.35 13.84 17.20
CA LYS A 253 -0.23 14.51 16.51
C LYS A 253 -0.38 14.38 14.99
N LEU A 254 -0.75 13.21 14.48
CA LEU A 254 -1.03 12.99 13.06
C LEU A 254 -2.16 13.91 12.56
N PHE A 255 -3.24 14.05 13.32
CA PHE A 255 -4.32 14.99 13.02
C PHE A 255 -3.79 16.42 12.84
N ASN A 256 -2.97 16.88 13.79
CA ASN A 256 -2.38 18.22 13.75
C ASN A 256 -1.42 18.38 12.58
N LEU A 257 -0.62 17.35 12.28
CA LEU A 257 0.25 17.30 11.11
C LEU A 257 -0.57 17.47 9.82
N ILE A 258 -1.61 16.66 9.60
CA ILE A 258 -2.44 16.71 8.39
C ILE A 258 -3.10 18.09 8.22
N LYS A 259 -3.60 18.69 9.31
CA LYS A 259 -4.13 20.05 9.30
C LYS A 259 -3.07 21.08 8.90
N ALA A 260 -1.86 20.97 9.47
CA ALA A 260 -0.73 21.82 9.12
C ALA A 260 -0.29 21.61 7.66
N SER A 261 -0.29 20.37 7.15
CA SER A 261 -0.01 20.04 5.76
C SER A 261 -1.00 20.69 4.82
N ARG A 262 -2.31 20.64 5.12
CA ARG A 262 -3.32 21.33 4.31
C ARG A 262 -3.07 22.84 4.27
N SER A 263 -2.71 23.45 5.40
CA SER A 263 -2.39 24.87 5.46
C SER A 263 -1.11 25.21 4.68
N LYS A 264 -0.09 24.36 4.73
CA LYS A 264 1.22 24.61 4.12
C LYS A 264 1.23 24.36 2.61
N LEU A 265 0.63 23.24 2.18
CA LEU A 265 0.68 22.74 0.81
C LEU A 265 -0.45 23.32 -0.07
N GLY A 266 -1.49 23.86 0.57
CA GLY A 266 -2.61 24.51 -0.11
C GLY A 266 -3.74 23.56 -0.53
N LYS A 267 -4.79 24.15 -1.10
CA LYS A 267 -6.03 23.43 -1.47
C LYS A 267 -5.87 22.44 -2.62
N ASP A 268 -4.88 22.64 -3.49
CA ASP A 268 -4.69 21.83 -4.69
C ASP A 268 -3.81 20.60 -4.43
N ALA A 269 -3.15 20.54 -3.25
CA ALA A 269 -2.40 19.37 -2.82
C ALA A 269 -3.36 18.20 -2.55
N TYR A 270 -3.01 17.02 -3.04
CA TYR A 270 -3.69 15.78 -2.68
C TYR A 270 -3.09 15.25 -1.37
N ILE A 271 -3.87 15.25 -0.28
CA ILE A 271 -3.42 14.77 1.02
C ILE A 271 -4.24 13.55 1.37
N SER A 272 -3.61 12.41 1.58
CA SER A 272 -4.26 11.21 2.08
C SER A 272 -3.56 10.67 3.31
N VAL A 273 -4.25 9.77 4.00
CA VAL A 273 -3.73 9.07 5.17
C VAL A 273 -4.19 7.63 5.10
N THR A 274 -3.24 6.71 5.22
CA THR A 274 -3.45 5.28 5.18
C THR A 274 -3.35 4.74 6.60
N ILE A 275 -4.34 3.95 7.02
CA ILE A 275 -4.49 3.52 8.42
C ILE A 275 -4.78 2.03 8.55
N THR A 276 -4.32 1.47 9.68
CA THR A 276 -4.68 0.13 10.15
C THR A 276 -6.18 0.02 10.43
N VAL A 277 -6.67 -1.22 10.43
CA VAL A 277 -8.11 -1.55 10.43
C VAL A 277 -8.53 -2.48 11.57
N ASN A 278 -7.65 -2.74 12.54
CA ASN A 278 -8.06 -3.40 13.77
C ASN A 278 -9.15 -2.55 14.49
N LYS A 279 -10.28 -3.17 14.88
CA LYS A 279 -11.46 -2.44 15.41
C LYS A 279 -11.16 -1.64 16.69
N ASP A 280 -10.27 -2.13 17.55
CA ASP A 280 -9.86 -1.43 18.77
C ASP A 280 -8.96 -0.24 18.43
N TYR A 281 -8.07 -0.40 17.44
CA TYR A 281 -7.30 0.72 16.90
C TYR A 281 -8.20 1.79 16.29
N LEU A 282 -9.15 1.42 15.44
CA LEU A 282 -10.08 2.36 14.84
C LEU A 282 -10.86 3.13 15.92
N THR A 283 -11.25 2.46 17.00
CA THR A 283 -11.88 3.10 18.15
C THR A 283 -10.94 4.09 18.86
N ALA A 284 -9.68 3.71 19.12
CA ALA A 284 -8.68 4.57 19.73
C ALA A 284 -8.31 5.77 18.85
N ILE A 285 -8.24 5.57 17.53
CA ILE A 285 -8.03 6.63 16.53
C ILE A 285 -9.17 7.63 16.62
N ASP A 286 -10.43 7.19 16.60
CA ASP A 286 -11.57 8.10 16.66
C ASP A 286 -11.57 8.92 17.96
N GLN A 287 -11.22 8.30 19.08
CA GLN A 287 -11.13 8.93 20.40
C GLN A 287 -9.93 9.88 20.57
N SER A 288 -8.94 9.87 19.66
CA SER A 288 -7.73 10.68 19.77
C SER A 288 -7.98 12.20 19.70
N VAL A 289 -9.13 12.61 19.14
CA VAL A 289 -9.50 14.01 18.93
C VAL A 289 -10.94 14.25 19.38
N GLU A 290 -11.18 15.40 20.03
CA GLU A 290 -12.52 15.82 20.43
C GLU A 290 -13.46 15.91 19.21
N GLY A 291 -14.63 15.27 19.30
CA GLY A 291 -15.61 15.24 18.21
C GLY A 291 -15.40 14.11 17.19
N GLY A 292 -14.42 13.22 17.41
CA GLY A 292 -14.13 12.06 16.56
C GLY A 292 -13.12 12.39 15.48
N TRP A 293 -11.98 11.69 15.45
CA TRP A 293 -10.92 11.89 14.45
C TRP A 293 -11.46 11.70 13.03
N PHE A 294 -12.24 10.65 12.78
CA PHE A 294 -12.74 10.33 11.44
C PHE A 294 -13.69 11.39 10.90
N LYS A 295 -14.55 11.93 11.76
CA LYS A 295 -15.45 13.02 11.39
C LYS A 295 -14.70 14.33 11.15
N THR A 296 -13.73 14.65 12.00
CA THR A 296 -13.11 15.99 12.02
C THR A 296 -11.94 16.15 11.07
N ILE A 297 -11.31 15.05 10.60
CA ILE A 297 -10.18 15.09 9.66
C ILE A 297 -10.60 15.40 8.21
N ALA A 298 -11.85 15.08 7.85
CA ALA A 298 -12.38 15.12 6.49
C ALA A 298 -12.14 16.43 5.69
N PRO A 299 -12.19 17.64 6.29
CA PRO A 299 -11.90 18.89 5.58
C PRO A 299 -10.44 19.04 5.14
N TYR A 300 -9.52 18.29 5.74
CA TYR A 300 -8.08 18.43 5.52
C TYR A 300 -7.52 17.41 4.52
N VAL A 301 -8.23 16.31 4.31
CA VAL A 301 -7.81 15.20 3.43
C VAL A 301 -8.64 15.12 2.14
N ASN A 302 -8.02 14.54 1.12
CA ASN A 302 -8.66 14.08 -0.10
C ASN A 302 -9.18 12.65 0.07
N SER A 303 -8.44 11.79 0.79
CA SER A 303 -8.90 10.46 1.18
C SER A 303 -8.35 10.00 2.53
N VAL A 304 -9.10 9.11 3.18
CA VAL A 304 -8.60 8.17 4.19
C VAL A 304 -8.67 6.79 3.58
N ASN A 305 -7.57 6.06 3.62
CA ASN A 305 -7.45 4.75 2.98
C ASN A 305 -7.34 3.67 4.06
N LEU A 306 -8.23 2.68 4.01
CA LEU A 306 -8.26 1.56 4.95
C LEU A 306 -7.44 0.40 4.38
N MET A 307 -6.45 -0.08 5.12
CA MET A 307 -5.67 -1.27 4.79
C MET A 307 -6.49 -2.54 5.08
N THR A 308 -7.57 -2.77 4.34
CA THR A 308 -8.47 -3.94 4.50
C THR A 308 -7.90 -5.21 3.87
N TYR A 309 -6.63 -5.45 4.12
CA TYR A 309 -5.83 -6.60 3.75
C TYR A 309 -4.85 -6.89 4.89
N ASP A 310 -4.16 -8.02 4.84
CA ASP A 310 -3.32 -8.51 5.94
C ASP A 310 -4.09 -8.68 7.26
N LEU A 311 -5.37 -9.03 7.13
CA LEU A 311 -6.22 -9.39 8.26
C LEU A 311 -5.84 -10.75 8.88
N HIS A 312 -5.19 -11.60 8.08
CA HIS A 312 -4.77 -12.94 8.45
C HIS A 312 -3.45 -13.30 7.76
N GLY A 313 -2.59 -14.08 8.40
CA GLY A 313 -1.40 -14.64 7.74
C GLY A 313 -0.47 -15.43 8.67
N PRO A 314 0.69 -15.89 8.15
CA PRO A 314 1.52 -16.87 8.83
C PRO A 314 2.47 -16.25 9.88
N TRP A 315 2.00 -15.27 10.67
CA TRP A 315 2.80 -14.53 11.66
C TRP A 315 2.43 -14.80 13.12
N GLY A 316 1.32 -15.50 13.41
CA GLY A 316 1.00 -15.88 14.79
C GLY A 316 -0.08 -16.95 14.89
N HIS A 317 0.25 -18.11 15.47
CA HIS A 317 -0.72 -19.19 15.74
C HIS A 317 -1.79 -18.80 16.75
N ASP A 318 -1.46 -17.93 17.72
CA ASP A 318 -2.42 -17.50 18.74
C ASP A 318 -3.50 -16.57 18.15
N SER A 319 -3.17 -15.80 17.11
CA SER A 319 -4.10 -14.89 16.44
C SER A 319 -4.78 -15.50 15.22
N ASP A 320 -4.08 -16.38 14.49
CA ASP A 320 -4.52 -17.06 13.27
C ASP A 320 -4.22 -18.57 13.35
N PRO A 321 -4.96 -19.33 14.18
CA PRO A 321 -4.67 -20.75 14.39
C PRO A 321 -4.88 -21.63 13.14
N TYR A 322 -5.70 -21.16 12.19
CA TYR A 322 -6.04 -21.86 10.96
C TYR A 322 -5.76 -21.01 9.72
N THR A 323 -5.69 -21.64 8.55
CA THR A 323 -5.58 -20.94 7.27
C THR A 323 -6.82 -20.09 6.98
N ALA A 324 -6.61 -18.81 6.67
CA ALA A 324 -7.66 -17.87 6.32
C ALA A 324 -7.23 -16.93 5.18
N LEU A 325 -8.19 -16.26 4.54
CA LEU A 325 -7.90 -15.27 3.51
C LEU A 325 -7.54 -13.94 4.16
N HIS A 326 -6.39 -13.37 3.81
CA HIS A 326 -5.93 -12.11 4.40
C HIS A 326 -6.73 -10.85 4.01
N ALA A 327 -7.67 -10.95 3.06
CA ALA A 327 -8.38 -9.79 2.50
C ALA A 327 -9.84 -10.13 2.17
N TYR A 328 -10.60 -10.54 3.18
CA TYR A 328 -12.04 -10.78 3.05
C TYR A 328 -12.81 -9.49 2.72
N LEU A 329 -13.69 -9.55 1.72
CA LEU A 329 -14.72 -8.53 1.56
C LEU A 329 -15.73 -8.63 2.71
N ILE A 330 -16.20 -9.84 3.01
CA ILE A 330 -17.14 -10.18 4.07
C ILE A 330 -16.60 -11.41 4.78
N GLN A 331 -16.60 -11.42 6.12
CA GLN A 331 -16.19 -12.61 6.87
C GLN A 331 -17.18 -13.75 6.62
N PRO A 332 -16.74 -14.93 6.13
CA PRO A 332 -17.62 -16.09 5.99
C PRO A 332 -18.12 -16.56 7.35
N GLN A 333 -19.31 -17.16 7.36
CA GLN A 333 -19.77 -17.92 8.52
C GLN A 333 -19.00 -19.24 8.57
N SER A 334 -18.37 -19.52 9.69
CA SER A 334 -17.62 -20.76 9.91
C SER A 334 -17.57 -21.12 11.39
N GLN A 335 -17.24 -22.37 11.69
CA GLN A 335 -17.12 -22.86 13.07
C GLN A 335 -15.88 -22.29 13.78
N HIS A 336 -14.83 -21.95 13.01
CA HIS A 336 -13.58 -21.41 13.54
C HIS A 336 -13.55 -19.88 13.62
N LYS A 337 -14.63 -19.21 13.17
CA LYS A 337 -14.70 -17.74 13.10
C LYS A 337 -14.27 -17.05 14.40
N ASP A 338 -14.73 -17.54 15.55
CA ASP A 338 -14.47 -16.93 16.86
C ASP A 338 -13.10 -17.31 17.44
N GLU A 339 -12.34 -18.17 16.76
CA GLU A 339 -10.95 -18.52 17.12
C GLU A 339 -9.92 -17.59 16.46
N PHE A 340 -10.34 -16.77 15.50
CA PHE A 340 -9.49 -15.74 14.89
C PHE A 340 -9.53 -14.44 15.69
N ALA A 341 -8.37 -13.80 15.86
CA ALA A 341 -8.30 -12.47 16.48
C ALA A 341 -9.02 -11.39 15.66
N ILE A 342 -9.01 -11.53 14.32
CA ILE A 342 -9.81 -10.73 13.40
C ILE A 342 -10.86 -11.65 12.80
N ASN A 343 -12.14 -11.37 13.09
CA ASN A 343 -13.27 -12.19 12.62
C ASN A 343 -14.28 -11.37 11.82
N TYR A 344 -13.78 -10.39 11.07
CA TYR A 344 -14.56 -9.41 10.32
C TYR A 344 -13.85 -9.02 9.02
N GLY A 345 -14.63 -8.67 8.00
CA GLY A 345 -14.13 -8.30 6.68
C GLY A 345 -14.10 -6.79 6.43
N THR A 346 -13.75 -6.44 5.20
CA THR A 346 -13.76 -5.07 4.66
C THR A 346 -15.08 -4.35 4.92
N ASP A 347 -16.21 -5.05 4.78
CA ASP A 347 -17.54 -4.48 4.94
C ASP A 347 -17.82 -3.98 6.37
N GLU A 348 -17.53 -4.79 7.38
CA GLU A 348 -17.68 -4.44 8.79
C GLU A 348 -16.73 -3.32 9.21
N ILE A 349 -15.47 -3.38 8.79
CA ILE A 349 -14.46 -2.35 9.03
C ILE A 349 -14.96 -1.01 8.46
N THR A 350 -15.45 -1.03 7.22
CA THR A 350 -15.99 0.15 6.55
C THR A 350 -17.18 0.71 7.32
N ARG A 351 -18.15 -0.13 7.72
CA ARG A 351 -19.31 0.30 8.51
C ARG A 351 -18.91 0.96 9.83
N GLN A 352 -17.90 0.42 10.51
CA GLN A 352 -17.40 1.01 11.75
C GLN A 352 -16.86 2.43 11.52
N VAL A 353 -15.99 2.63 10.53
CA VAL A 353 -15.42 3.95 10.21
C VAL A 353 -16.49 4.95 9.75
N LEU A 354 -17.48 4.49 8.98
CA LEU A 354 -18.63 5.32 8.62
C LEU A 354 -19.49 5.68 9.83
N SER A 355 -19.64 4.77 10.80
CA SER A 355 -20.37 5.04 12.06
C SER A 355 -19.69 6.10 12.93
N PHE A 356 -18.37 6.25 12.82
CA PHE A 356 -17.60 7.35 13.42
C PHE A 356 -17.75 8.68 12.68
N GLY A 357 -18.53 8.73 11.59
CA GLY A 357 -18.87 9.96 10.87
C GLY A 357 -17.91 10.33 9.75
N MET A 358 -17.06 9.41 9.28
CA MET A 358 -16.26 9.61 8.07
C MET A 358 -17.18 9.81 6.84
N PRO A 359 -17.02 10.90 6.07
CA PRO A 359 -17.74 11.05 4.81
C PRO A 359 -17.36 9.96 3.80
N LYS A 360 -18.38 9.34 3.20
CA LYS A 360 -18.20 8.22 2.25
C LYS A 360 -17.31 8.60 1.07
N ASP A 361 -17.45 9.82 0.55
CA ASP A 361 -16.69 10.40 -0.56
C ASP A 361 -15.21 10.71 -0.22
N LYS A 362 -14.79 10.43 1.02
CA LYS A 362 -13.40 10.48 1.49
C LYS A 362 -12.80 9.11 1.76
N LEU A 363 -13.60 8.05 1.87
CA LEU A 363 -13.12 6.75 2.35
C LEU A 363 -12.80 5.81 1.18
N GLN A 364 -11.60 5.23 1.19
CA GLN A 364 -11.19 4.16 0.27
C GLN A 364 -10.93 2.86 1.03
N VAL A 365 -11.25 1.72 0.41
CA VAL A 365 -10.96 0.37 0.92
C VAL A 365 -9.79 -0.27 0.17
N GLY A 366 -9.13 -1.23 0.79
CA GLY A 366 -7.94 -1.88 0.27
C GLY A 366 -8.22 -2.99 -0.73
N ILE A 367 -7.37 -3.06 -1.77
CA ILE A 367 -7.20 -4.21 -2.66
C ILE A 367 -5.77 -4.71 -2.52
N ALA A 368 -5.61 -6.00 -2.26
CA ALA A 368 -4.31 -6.68 -2.20
C ALA A 368 -4.02 -7.36 -3.55
N ALA A 369 -3.09 -6.81 -4.32
CA ALA A 369 -2.51 -7.44 -5.49
C ALA A 369 -1.39 -8.44 -5.10
N TYR A 370 -1.62 -9.21 -4.05
CA TYR A 370 -0.77 -10.28 -3.56
C TYR A 370 -1.63 -11.25 -2.75
N GLY A 371 -1.04 -12.39 -2.38
CA GLY A 371 -1.64 -13.32 -1.44
C GLY A 371 -0.73 -13.58 -0.24
N ARG A 372 -1.33 -14.03 0.86
CA ARG A 372 -0.64 -14.57 2.04
C ARG A 372 -0.73 -16.07 2.06
N GLY A 373 0.39 -16.74 2.35
CA GLY A 373 0.52 -18.17 2.18
C GLY A 373 1.06 -18.93 3.39
N TYR A 374 0.52 -20.13 3.59
CA TYR A 374 0.80 -21.03 4.70
C TYR A 374 1.37 -22.35 4.16
N ALA A 375 2.19 -23.02 4.98
CA ALA A 375 2.81 -24.31 4.71
C ALA A 375 2.40 -25.38 5.74
N GLY A 376 2.52 -26.64 5.35
CA GLY A 376 2.12 -27.80 6.16
C GLY A 376 0.60 -27.84 6.37
N VAL A 377 -0.14 -27.40 5.37
CA VAL A 377 -1.60 -27.35 5.37
C VAL A 377 -2.13 -28.65 4.76
N GLU A 378 -2.83 -29.44 5.57
CA GLU A 378 -3.54 -30.63 5.10
C GLU A 378 -4.86 -30.27 4.41
N ALA A 379 -5.42 -31.19 3.61
CA ALA A 379 -6.64 -30.91 2.85
C ALA A 379 -7.87 -30.73 3.75
N GLY A 380 -7.88 -31.33 4.94
CA GLY A 380 -9.06 -31.35 5.81
C GLY A 380 -10.19 -32.23 5.29
N GLU A 381 -11.34 -32.19 5.98
CA GLU A 381 -12.50 -33.04 5.67
C GLU A 381 -13.41 -32.44 4.59
N ASN A 382 -13.41 -31.11 4.44
CA ASN A 382 -14.22 -30.44 3.43
C ASN A 382 -13.58 -30.57 2.03
N VAL A 383 -13.99 -31.60 1.29
CA VAL A 383 -13.52 -31.87 -0.07
C VAL A 383 -13.80 -30.74 -1.08
N SER A 384 -14.78 -29.88 -0.81
CA SER A 384 -15.13 -28.75 -1.69
C SER A 384 -14.27 -27.51 -1.44
N GLN A 385 -13.64 -27.42 -0.27
CA GLN A 385 -12.75 -26.34 0.12
C GLN A 385 -11.52 -26.92 0.85
N PRO A 386 -10.68 -27.70 0.15
CA PRO A 386 -9.52 -28.30 0.78
C PRO A 386 -8.54 -27.23 1.26
N GLY A 387 -7.93 -27.46 2.42
CA GLY A 387 -6.95 -26.57 3.02
C GLY A 387 -7.51 -25.27 3.60
N PHE A 388 -8.82 -25.02 3.50
CA PHE A 388 -9.47 -23.86 4.11
C PHE A 388 -9.76 -24.12 5.59
N GLU A 389 -9.45 -23.16 6.45
CA GLU A 389 -9.53 -23.27 7.92
C GLU A 389 -8.89 -24.56 8.46
N GLN A 390 -7.69 -24.86 7.97
CA GLN A 390 -6.89 -25.99 8.43
C GLN A 390 -5.68 -25.51 9.24
N PRO A 391 -5.19 -26.30 10.21
CA PRO A 391 -3.93 -26.00 10.89
C PRO A 391 -2.77 -25.88 9.89
N TRP A 392 -1.80 -25.05 10.23
CA TRP A 392 -0.58 -24.82 9.45
C TRP A 392 0.65 -24.92 10.35
N THR A 393 1.84 -24.95 9.75
CA THR A 393 3.12 -25.13 10.49
C THR A 393 4.19 -24.08 10.17
N GLY A 394 3.96 -23.25 9.17
CA GLY A 394 4.79 -22.09 8.88
C GLY A 394 4.29 -21.29 7.68
N ALA A 395 5.08 -20.30 7.29
CA ALA A 395 4.88 -19.52 6.07
C ALA A 395 5.17 -20.36 4.82
N SER A 396 4.40 -20.17 3.73
CA SER A 396 4.68 -20.82 2.44
C SER A 396 6.00 -20.31 1.84
N HIS A 397 6.80 -21.22 1.27
CA HIS A 397 8.03 -20.87 0.57
C HIS A 397 7.90 -21.18 -0.93
N PHE A 398 8.41 -20.28 -1.78
CA PHE A 398 8.42 -20.42 -3.24
C PHE A 398 9.80 -20.13 -3.82
N PRO A 399 10.13 -20.70 -5.00
CA PRO A 399 11.33 -20.29 -5.72
C PRO A 399 11.30 -18.79 -6.05
N ALA A 400 12.47 -18.16 -6.08
CA ALA A 400 12.69 -16.74 -6.36
C ALA A 400 12.04 -16.20 -7.65
N ALA A 401 11.73 -17.07 -8.61
CA ALA A 401 11.01 -16.70 -9.83
C ALA A 401 9.52 -16.35 -9.59
N TYR A 402 8.98 -16.66 -8.41
CA TYR A 402 7.58 -16.47 -8.03
C TYR A 402 7.43 -15.53 -6.82
N SER A 403 8.30 -15.66 -5.81
CA SER A 403 8.37 -14.76 -4.66
C SER A 403 9.76 -14.87 -4.00
N ASN A 404 10.31 -13.77 -3.48
CA ASN A 404 11.48 -13.80 -2.59
C ASN A 404 11.11 -13.51 -1.12
N GLN A 405 9.82 -13.57 -0.76
CA GLN A 405 9.35 -13.38 0.60
C GLN A 405 8.50 -14.57 1.04
N ASP A 406 8.93 -15.24 2.10
CA ASP A 406 8.15 -16.32 2.70
C ASP A 406 6.79 -15.80 3.19
N GLY A 407 5.77 -16.60 2.97
CA GLY A 407 4.39 -16.32 3.38
C GLY A 407 3.67 -15.29 2.51
N MET A 408 4.25 -14.87 1.39
CA MET A 408 3.64 -13.88 0.51
C MET A 408 3.89 -14.21 -0.96
N VAL A 409 2.88 -14.02 -1.81
CA VAL A 409 2.94 -14.29 -3.25
C VAL A 409 2.39 -13.10 -4.03
N PRO A 410 3.17 -12.45 -4.91
CA PRO A 410 2.66 -11.44 -5.82
C PRO A 410 1.52 -11.97 -6.69
N TYR A 411 0.50 -11.15 -6.97
CA TYR A 411 -0.67 -11.60 -7.74
C TYR A 411 -0.28 -12.08 -9.16
N ASN A 412 0.71 -11.44 -9.79
CA ASN A 412 1.23 -11.85 -11.09
C ASN A 412 1.99 -13.20 -11.12
N SER A 413 2.15 -13.83 -9.96
CA SER A 413 2.70 -15.19 -9.82
C SER A 413 1.62 -16.27 -9.66
N ILE A 414 0.36 -15.89 -9.34
CA ILE A 414 -0.75 -16.82 -9.09
C ILE A 414 -1.00 -17.76 -10.28
N ASP A 415 -1.14 -17.21 -11.50
CA ASP A 415 -1.35 -18.02 -12.72
C ASP A 415 -0.18 -18.97 -13.00
N LYS A 416 1.05 -18.54 -12.68
CA LYS A 416 2.24 -19.37 -12.86
C LYS A 416 2.26 -20.53 -11.87
N LEU A 417 1.83 -20.31 -10.62
CA LEU A 417 1.71 -21.40 -9.64
C LEU A 417 0.69 -22.46 -10.10
N ILE A 418 -0.44 -22.03 -10.65
CA ILE A 418 -1.45 -22.94 -11.22
C ILE A 418 -0.84 -23.73 -12.38
N LYS A 419 -0.21 -23.05 -13.33
CA LYS A 419 0.33 -23.67 -14.56
C LYS A 419 1.53 -24.58 -14.31
N ASP A 420 2.49 -24.12 -13.52
CA ASP A 420 3.81 -24.76 -13.40
C ASP A 420 3.83 -25.81 -12.29
N PHE A 421 3.01 -25.65 -11.24
CA PHE A 421 2.98 -26.53 -10.08
C PHE A 421 1.62 -27.21 -9.83
N GLY A 422 0.58 -26.90 -10.62
CA GLY A 422 -0.71 -27.56 -10.55
C GLY A 422 -1.58 -27.15 -9.36
N TYR A 423 -1.33 -25.96 -8.78
CA TYR A 423 -2.19 -25.40 -7.74
C TYR A 423 -3.63 -25.27 -8.26
N GLN A 424 -4.60 -25.55 -7.41
CA GLN A 424 -6.01 -25.41 -7.72
C GLN A 424 -6.57 -24.15 -7.04
N THR A 425 -7.49 -23.46 -7.73
CA THR A 425 -8.15 -22.25 -7.21
C THR A 425 -9.51 -22.59 -6.62
N TYR A 426 -9.86 -21.93 -5.52
CA TYR A 426 -11.10 -22.09 -4.79
C TYR A 426 -11.64 -20.71 -4.39
N SER A 427 -12.95 -20.55 -4.43
CA SER A 427 -13.63 -19.33 -3.96
C SER A 427 -14.24 -19.56 -2.59
N VAL A 428 -14.21 -18.52 -1.75
CA VAL A 428 -14.91 -18.48 -0.48
C VAL A 428 -16.05 -17.49 -0.63
N ASN A 429 -17.27 -17.95 -0.34
CA ASN A 429 -18.47 -17.14 -0.40
C ASN A 429 -18.93 -16.75 1.00
N ALA A 430 -19.57 -15.59 1.12
CA ALA A 430 -20.27 -15.15 2.31
C ALA A 430 -21.58 -14.47 1.91
N GLU A 431 -22.50 -14.30 2.86
CA GLU A 431 -23.76 -13.60 2.62
C GLU A 431 -23.61 -12.11 2.95
N ASP A 432 -24.14 -11.23 2.09
CA ASP A 432 -24.27 -9.80 2.39
C ASP A 432 -25.45 -9.51 3.33
N GLU A 433 -25.64 -8.23 3.69
CA GLU A 433 -26.76 -7.80 4.57
C GLU A 433 -28.16 -8.11 4.01
N GLU A 434 -28.27 -8.40 2.71
CA GLU A 434 -29.52 -8.76 2.03
C GLU A 434 -29.67 -10.28 1.86
N GLY A 435 -28.71 -11.08 2.35
CA GLY A 435 -28.69 -12.54 2.22
C GLY A 435 -28.23 -13.02 0.83
N ASN A 436 -27.63 -12.16 0.01
CA ASN A 436 -27.08 -12.58 -1.27
C ASN A 436 -25.71 -13.22 -1.08
N SER A 437 -25.46 -14.35 -1.74
CA SER A 437 -24.13 -14.95 -1.79
C SER A 437 -23.17 -14.07 -2.61
N VAL A 438 -22.07 -13.66 -1.99
CA VAL A 438 -21.01 -12.82 -2.55
C VAL A 438 -19.68 -13.58 -2.49
N VAL A 439 -18.85 -13.45 -3.53
CA VAL A 439 -17.47 -13.96 -3.50
C VAL A 439 -16.66 -13.08 -2.55
N ALA A 440 -16.43 -13.58 -1.35
CA ALA A 440 -15.75 -12.89 -0.27
C ALA A 440 -14.23 -12.89 -0.42
N GLY A 441 -13.68 -13.88 -1.13
CA GLY A 441 -12.27 -13.99 -1.47
C GLY A 441 -11.96 -15.29 -2.23
N ALA A 442 -10.68 -15.52 -2.53
CA ALA A 442 -10.22 -16.74 -3.19
C ALA A 442 -8.92 -17.26 -2.58
N TYR A 443 -8.60 -18.52 -2.83
CA TYR A 443 -7.30 -19.09 -2.46
C TYR A 443 -6.81 -20.14 -3.46
N LEU A 444 -5.50 -20.36 -3.44
CA LEU A 444 -4.87 -21.51 -4.06
C LEU A 444 -4.61 -22.58 -3.00
N TYR A 445 -4.80 -23.85 -3.36
CA TYR A 445 -4.35 -24.98 -2.55
C TYR A 445 -3.60 -26.02 -3.41
N SER A 446 -2.58 -26.61 -2.81
CA SER A 446 -1.83 -27.73 -3.40
C SER A 446 -1.62 -28.81 -2.36
N ASP A 447 -2.29 -29.95 -2.55
CA ASP A 447 -2.12 -31.12 -1.68
C ASP A 447 -0.72 -31.71 -1.76
N LYS A 448 -0.08 -31.61 -2.93
CA LYS A 448 1.29 -32.06 -3.14
C LYS A 448 2.30 -31.20 -2.36
N ALA A 449 2.10 -29.87 -2.37
CA ALA A 449 3.00 -28.95 -1.68
C ALA A 449 2.61 -28.73 -0.21
N LYS A 450 1.39 -29.14 0.20
CA LYS A 450 0.77 -28.81 1.49
C LYS A 450 0.80 -27.30 1.75
N GLN A 451 0.42 -26.53 0.74
CA GLN A 451 0.43 -25.07 0.77
C GLN A 451 -0.94 -24.49 0.44
N PHE A 452 -1.30 -23.44 1.17
CA PHE A 452 -2.49 -22.61 0.96
C PHE A 452 -2.04 -21.18 0.70
N VAL A 453 -2.63 -20.49 -0.27
CA VAL A 453 -2.36 -19.07 -0.53
C VAL A 453 -3.69 -18.32 -0.70
N GLY A 454 -4.09 -17.54 0.29
CA GLY A 454 -5.27 -16.68 0.19
C GLY A 454 -4.94 -15.39 -0.57
N TYR A 455 -5.78 -15.00 -1.53
CA TYR A 455 -5.57 -13.82 -2.38
C TYR A 455 -6.93 -13.23 -2.83
N GLN A 456 -6.91 -12.06 -3.46
CA GLN A 456 -8.10 -11.49 -4.10
C GLN A 456 -8.16 -11.85 -5.59
N SER A 457 -9.22 -12.54 -6.00
CA SER A 457 -9.48 -12.87 -7.40
C SER A 457 -10.17 -11.71 -8.16
N PRO A 458 -10.22 -11.74 -9.51
CA PRO A 458 -11.07 -10.85 -10.29
C PRO A 458 -12.52 -10.82 -9.80
N GLU A 459 -13.08 -11.97 -9.42
CA GLU A 459 -14.43 -12.10 -8.89
C GLU A 459 -14.59 -11.40 -7.54
N THR A 460 -13.57 -11.49 -6.69
CA THR A 460 -13.53 -10.75 -5.41
C THR A 460 -13.48 -9.25 -5.64
N VAL A 461 -12.68 -8.78 -6.61
CA VAL A 461 -12.60 -7.34 -6.96
C VAL A 461 -13.91 -6.83 -7.59
N LYS A 462 -14.61 -7.64 -8.40
CA LYS A 462 -15.97 -7.32 -8.90
C LYS A 462 -16.98 -7.18 -7.75
N ALA A 463 -16.90 -8.06 -6.76
CA ALA A 463 -17.74 -7.98 -5.56
C ALA A 463 -17.43 -6.72 -4.73
N LEU A 464 -16.14 -6.44 -4.48
CA LEU A 464 -15.68 -5.23 -3.79
C LEU A 464 -16.14 -3.98 -4.51
N CYS A 465 -16.11 -3.99 -5.84
CA CYS A 465 -16.62 -2.89 -6.66
C CYS A 465 -18.11 -2.61 -6.44
N THR A 466 -18.92 -3.67 -6.44
CA THR A 466 -20.35 -3.58 -6.15
C THR A 466 -20.58 -2.98 -4.77
N PHE A 467 -19.81 -3.44 -3.77
CA PHE A 467 -19.83 -2.89 -2.42
C PHE A 467 -19.45 -1.40 -2.38
N VAL A 468 -18.35 -0.99 -3.01
CA VAL A 468 -17.89 0.41 -3.10
C VAL A 468 -18.99 1.31 -3.68
N LYS A 469 -19.61 0.89 -4.79
CA LYS A 469 -20.68 1.65 -5.46
C LYS A 469 -21.96 1.72 -4.63
N LYS A 470 -22.38 0.60 -4.03
CA LYS A 470 -23.59 0.54 -3.19
C LYS A 470 -23.43 1.41 -1.94
N THR A 471 -22.24 1.38 -1.33
CA THR A 471 -21.92 2.17 -0.14
C THR A 471 -21.63 3.64 -0.47
N GLN A 472 -21.34 3.95 -1.75
CA GLN A 472 -20.95 5.27 -2.27
C GLN A 472 -19.60 5.76 -1.71
N LEU A 473 -18.67 4.83 -1.54
CA LEU A 473 -17.32 5.14 -1.10
C LEU A 473 -16.56 5.94 -2.17
N LYS A 474 -15.52 6.66 -1.74
CA LYS A 474 -14.60 7.35 -2.65
C LYS A 474 -14.03 6.40 -3.69
N GLY A 475 -13.73 5.17 -3.30
CA GLY A 475 -13.16 4.17 -4.18
C GLY A 475 -12.31 3.14 -3.45
N ALA A 476 -11.20 2.75 -4.06
CA ALA A 476 -10.27 1.78 -3.52
C ALA A 476 -8.81 2.22 -3.66
N ILE A 477 -7.99 1.74 -2.73
CA ILE A 477 -6.53 1.81 -2.79
C ILE A 477 -5.98 0.40 -3.03
N MET A 478 -4.98 0.24 -3.90
CA MET A 478 -4.40 -1.07 -4.20
C MET A 478 -2.94 -1.15 -3.82
N TRP A 479 -2.57 -2.19 -3.07
CA TRP A 479 -1.20 -2.57 -2.76
C TRP A 479 -0.83 -3.87 -3.49
N SER A 480 0.10 -3.89 -4.45
CA SER A 480 0.65 -2.73 -5.17
C SER A 480 0.56 -2.96 -6.68
N ALA A 481 0.69 -1.88 -7.47
CA ALA A 481 0.61 -1.95 -8.92
C ALA A 481 1.65 -2.89 -9.52
N ASP A 482 2.87 -2.89 -8.98
CA ASP A 482 3.99 -3.72 -9.43
C ASP A 482 3.78 -5.24 -9.24
N THR A 483 2.83 -5.65 -8.41
CA THR A 483 2.51 -7.07 -8.18
C THR A 483 1.24 -7.53 -8.92
N ASP A 484 0.54 -6.64 -9.62
CA ASP A 484 -0.60 -7.00 -10.48
C ASP A 484 -0.15 -7.58 -11.83
N LEU A 485 -1.08 -8.22 -12.54
CA LEU A 485 -0.91 -8.57 -13.95
C LEU A 485 -0.91 -7.30 -14.81
N SER A 486 -0.33 -7.40 -16.00
CA SER A 486 -0.46 -6.39 -17.06
C SER A 486 -1.91 -5.96 -17.22
N VAL A 487 -2.17 -4.66 -17.33
CA VAL A 487 -3.53 -4.13 -17.47
C VAL A 487 -4.23 -4.54 -18.78
N PHE A 488 -3.48 -5.10 -19.73
CA PHE A 488 -4.02 -5.70 -20.95
C PHE A 488 -4.51 -7.13 -20.74
N ASN A 489 -4.16 -7.76 -19.62
CA ASN A 489 -4.72 -9.03 -19.19
C ASN A 489 -6.11 -8.79 -18.57
N PRO A 490 -7.17 -9.50 -19.01
CA PRO A 490 -8.51 -9.35 -18.43
C PRO A 490 -8.60 -9.71 -16.93
N ASN A 491 -7.63 -10.45 -16.40
CA ASN A 491 -7.55 -10.80 -14.99
C ASN A 491 -6.75 -9.79 -14.14
N SER A 492 -6.16 -8.73 -14.72
CA SER A 492 -5.54 -7.67 -13.91
C SER A 492 -6.57 -7.07 -12.94
N LEU A 493 -6.21 -6.97 -11.66
CA LEU A 493 -7.10 -6.40 -10.65
C LEU A 493 -7.38 -4.92 -10.95
N VAL A 494 -6.40 -4.19 -11.48
CA VAL A 494 -6.59 -2.81 -11.99
C VAL A 494 -7.60 -2.77 -13.13
N ALA A 495 -7.45 -3.66 -14.13
CA ALA A 495 -8.36 -3.71 -15.28
C ALA A 495 -9.79 -4.06 -14.84
N VAL A 496 -9.92 -5.05 -13.96
CA VAL A 496 -11.21 -5.51 -13.41
C VAL A 496 -11.87 -4.39 -12.62
N TYR A 497 -11.16 -3.73 -11.71
CA TYR A 497 -11.71 -2.61 -10.95
C TYR A 497 -12.17 -1.48 -11.88
N LYS A 498 -11.31 -1.06 -12.81
CA LYS A 498 -11.62 0.02 -13.76
C LYS A 498 -12.87 -0.28 -14.60
N GLN A 499 -13.04 -1.51 -15.06
CA GLN A 499 -14.19 -1.91 -15.89
C GLN A 499 -15.52 -1.97 -15.13
N ASN A 500 -15.48 -2.23 -13.83
CA ASN A 500 -16.70 -2.44 -13.03
C ASN A 500 -17.07 -1.21 -12.19
N CYS A 501 -16.08 -0.38 -11.83
CA CYS A 501 -16.23 0.69 -10.83
C CYS A 501 -16.22 2.11 -11.40
N GLN A 502 -15.74 2.30 -12.62
CA GLN A 502 -15.54 3.62 -13.23
C GLN A 502 -16.25 3.79 -14.57
#